data_AF-A0A523WIR4-F1
#
_entry.id   AF-A0A523WIR4-F1
#
_cell.length_a   1.000
_cell.length_b   1.000
_cell.length_c   1.000
_cell.angle_alpha   90.00
_cell.angle_beta   90.00
_cell.angle_gamma   90.00
#
_symmetry.space_group_name_H-M   'P 1'
#
loop_
_entity.id
_entity.type
_entity.pdbx_description
1 polymer ?
#
loop_
_entity_poly.entity_id
_entity_poly.type
_entity_poly.pdbx_seq_one_letter_code
_entity_poly.pdbx_strand_id
1 'polypeptide(L)' 'MILSGIHHPSEKVTLLKEGSLIYSARAAGEEEILRWILGFGGMVEVLSPKRLRKRHLDTIKAMGARYDGR' A
#
# COMPACT_ATOMS: atom_id res chain seq x y z
N MET A 1 22.49 -5.55 3.12
CA MET A 1 21.09 -5.06 3.24
C MET A 1 21.16 -3.56 3.40
N ILE A 2 20.85 -2.79 2.36
CA ILE A 2 20.91 -1.33 2.43
C ILE A 2 19.61 -0.88 3.09
N LEU A 3 19.68 -0.50 4.37
CA LEU A 3 18.59 0.25 5.01
C LEU A 3 18.65 1.66 4.40
N SER A 4 17.87 1.89 3.33
CA SER A 4 17.62 3.25 2.88
C SER A 4 16.93 4.00 4.03
N GLY A 5 17.32 5.27 4.23
CA GLY A 5 17.01 6.05 5.44
C GLY A 5 15.51 6.23 5.72
N ILE A 6 15.22 6.92 6.82
CA ILE A 6 13.86 7.24 7.24
C ILE A 6 13.17 8.07 6.14
N HIS A 7 12.15 7.51 5.48
CA HIS A 7 11.34 8.15 4.44
C HIS A 7 10.22 9.01 5.01
N HIS A 8 9.78 8.74 6.25
CA HIS A 8 8.76 9.55 6.91
C HIS A 8 8.99 9.65 8.43
N PRO A 9 8.86 10.84 9.05
CA PRO A 9 9.12 11.02 10.49
C PRO A 9 8.27 10.13 11.41
N SER A 10 7.09 9.72 10.93
CA SER A 10 6.18 8.86 11.69
C SER A 10 6.26 7.38 11.27
N GLU A 11 7.22 7.00 10.43
CA GLU A 11 7.26 5.64 9.92
C GLU A 11 7.61 4.65 11.02
N LYS A 12 7.02 3.46 10.90
CA LYS A 12 7.32 2.30 11.71
C LYS A 12 7.44 1.12 10.76
N VAL A 13 8.64 0.55 10.72
CA VAL A 13 8.95 -0.63 9.91
C VAL A 13 9.19 -1.78 10.86
N THR A 14 8.38 -2.83 10.74
CA THR A 14 8.57 -4.09 11.46
C THR A 14 8.97 -5.16 10.45
N LEU A 15 10.22 -5.60 10.51
CA LEU A 15 10.67 -6.71 9.69
C LEU A 15 9.99 -7.99 10.14
N LEU A 16 9.47 -8.75 9.19
CA LEU A 16 8.90 -10.06 9.41
C LEU A 16 9.91 -11.13 8.96
N LYS A 17 9.56 -12.40 9.18
CA LYS A 17 10.34 -13.52 8.64
C LYS A 17 10.25 -13.52 7.11
N GLU A 18 11.26 -14.14 6.48
CA GLU A 18 11.26 -14.41 5.03
C GLU A 18 11.28 -13.16 4.13
N GLY A 19 11.81 -12.04 4.63
CA GLY A 19 12.03 -10.84 3.81
C GLY A 19 10.79 -9.97 3.58
N SER A 20 9.69 -10.25 4.27
CA SER A 20 8.52 -9.37 4.32
C SER A 20 8.65 -8.32 5.42
N LEU A 21 7.86 -7.24 5.35
CA LEU A 21 7.80 -6.21 6.38
C LEU A 21 6.38 -5.67 6.55
N ILE A 22 6.08 -5.18 7.74
CA ILE A 22 4.93 -4.32 8.00
C ILE A 22 5.42 -2.88 8.01
N TYR A 23 4.87 -2.07 7.12
CA TYR A 23 5.09 -0.63 7.05
C TYR A 23 3.87 0.12 7.59
N SER A 24 4.08 1.07 8.49
CA SER A 24 3.04 1.94 9.03
C SER A 24 3.53 3.38 9.09
N ALA A 25 2.78 4.32 8.53
CA ALA A 25 3.05 5.75 8.62
C ALA A 25 1.74 6.55 8.65
N ARG A 26 1.80 7.80 9.13
CA ARG A 26 0.71 8.76 9.01
C ARG A 26 0.82 9.39 7.62
N ALA A 27 -0.12 9.04 6.75
CA ALA A 27 -0.24 9.70 5.44
C ALA A 27 -0.83 11.11 5.57
N ALA A 28 -0.43 12.01 4.67
CA ALA A 28 -1.01 13.35 4.54
C ALA A 28 -2.47 13.31 4.06
N GLY A 29 -2.84 12.30 3.28
CA GLY A 29 -4.21 12.09 2.80
C GLY A 29 -4.45 10.67 2.30
N GLU A 30 -5.73 10.26 2.30
CA GLU A 30 -6.12 8.90 1.89
C GLU A 30 -5.93 8.67 0.39
N GLU A 31 -6.16 9.69 -0.45
CA GLU A 31 -6.04 9.57 -1.90
C GLU A 31 -4.57 9.46 -2.36
N GLU A 32 -3.69 10.26 -1.80
CA GLU A 32 -2.26 10.24 -2.12
C GLU A 32 -1.63 8.88 -1.74
N ILE A 33 -1.87 8.41 -0.51
CA ILE A 33 -1.34 7.12 -0.08
C ILE A 33 -1.92 5.97 -0.89
N LEU A 34 -3.20 6.05 -1.28
CA LEU A 34 -3.80 5.03 -2.13
C LEU A 34 -3.10 4.93 -3.49
N ARG A 35 -2.83 6.06 -4.15
CA ARG A 35 -2.10 6.08 -5.44
C ARG A 35 -0.69 5.52 -5.30
N TRP A 36 0.00 5.88 -4.22
CA TRP A 36 1.32 5.36 -3.93
C TRP A 36 1.32 3.84 -3.72
N ILE A 37 0.39 3.31 -2.91
CA ILE A 37 0.22 1.87 -2.68
C ILE A 37 -0.09 1.13 -3.99
N LEU A 38 -0.98 1.66 -4.82
CA LEU A 38 -1.33 1.05 -6.11
C LEU A 38 -0.12 0.92 -7.05
N GLY A 39 0.86 1.82 -6.94
CA GLY A 39 2.11 1.76 -7.72
C GLY A 39 2.94 0.51 -7.47
N PHE A 40 2.78 -0.15 -6.31
CA PHE A 40 3.45 -1.42 -6.01
C PHE A 40 2.72 -2.64 -6.58
N GLY A 41 1.50 -2.48 -7.10
CA GLY A 41 0.70 -3.58 -7.63
C GLY A 41 0.49 -4.70 -6.61
N GLY A 42 0.70 -5.96 -7.04
CA GLY A 42 0.48 -7.15 -6.21
C GLY A 42 1.54 -7.44 -5.15
N MET A 43 2.57 -6.59 -5.00
CA MET A 43 3.65 -6.81 -4.03
C MET A 43 3.30 -6.37 -2.61
N VAL A 44 2.16 -5.69 -2.42
CA VAL A 44 1.75 -5.12 -1.13
C VAL A 44 0.29 -5.42 -0.83
N GLU A 45 -0.06 -5.42 0.45
CA GLU A 45 -1.45 -5.44 0.89
C GLU A 45 -1.72 -4.38 1.97
N VAL A 46 -2.93 -3.81 1.94
CA VAL A 46 -3.34 -2.83 2.95
C VAL A 46 -3.93 -3.55 4.16
N LEU A 47 -3.21 -3.57 5.28
CA LEU A 47 -3.70 -4.19 6.52
C LEU A 47 -4.73 -3.30 7.25
N SER A 48 -4.48 -1.99 7.31
CA SER A 48 -5.35 -1.02 7.98
C SER A 48 -5.13 0.41 7.45
N PRO A 49 -6.09 1.34 7.65
CA PRO A 49 -7.43 1.14 8.18
C PRO A 49 -8.34 0.39 7.19
N LYS A 50 -9.40 -0.28 7.69
CA LYS A 50 -10.34 -1.07 6.86
C LYS A 50 -10.93 -0.29 5.69
N ARG A 51 -11.19 1.01 5.86
CA ARG A 51 -11.72 1.89 4.80
C ARG A 51 -10.74 2.03 3.63
N LEU A 52 -9.44 2.18 3.91
CA LEU A 52 -8.40 2.28 2.87
C LEU A 52 -8.26 0.94 2.13
N ARG A 53 -8.30 -0.19 2.87
CA ARG A 53 -8.31 -1.53 2.26
C ARG A 53 -9.50 -1.72 1.32
N LYS A 54 -10.70 -1.28 1.73
CA LYS A 54 -11.91 -1.32 0.89
C LYS A 54 -11.73 -0.45 -0.36
N ARG A 55 -11.26 0.79 -0.20
CA ARG A 55 -11.01 1.71 -1.32
C ARG A 55 -10.02 1.13 -2.33
N HIS A 56 -8.94 0.51 -1.84
CA HIS A 56 -7.95 -0.17 -2.67
C HIS A 56 -8.54 -1.32 -3.49
N LEU A 57 -9.35 -2.17 -2.84
CA LEU A 57 -10.06 -3.26 -3.53
C LEU A 57 -11.00 -2.72 -4.62
N ASP A 58 -11.80 -1.70 -4.30
CA ASP A 58 -12.76 -1.11 -5.24
C ASP A 58 -12.04 -0.50 -6.45
N THR A 59 -10.90 0.18 -6.22
CA THR A 59 -10.06 0.71 -7.31
C THR A 59 -9.47 -0.39 -8.19
N ILE A 60 -8.91 -1.46 -7.61
CA ILE A 60 -8.38 -2.59 -8.39
C ILE A 60 -9.46 -3.25 -9.23
N LYS A 61 -10.66 -3.45 -8.67
CA LYS A 61 -11.80 -4.01 -9.42
C LYS A 61 -12.20 -3.10 -10.59
N ALA A 62 -12.30 -1.80 -10.36
CA ALA A 62 -12.63 -0.83 -11.40
C ALA A 62 -11.55 -0.77 -12.49
N MET A 63 -10.26 -0.90 -12.12
CA MET A 63 -9.16 -1.01 -13.08
C MET A 63 -9.28 -2.30 -13.90
N GLY A 64 -9.41 -3.46 -13.24
CA GLY A 64 -9.56 -4.75 -13.90
C GLY A 64 -10.70 -4.74 -14.91
N ALA A 65 -11.88 -4.25 -14.53
CA ALA A 65 -13.06 -4.16 -15.40
C ALA A 65 -12.83 -3.37 -16.70
N ARG A 66 -11.86 -2.44 -16.75
CA ARG A 66 -11.52 -1.70 -17.98
C ARG A 66 -10.72 -2.52 -18.98
N TYR A 67 -9.97 -3.49 -18.48
CA TYR A 67 -9.08 -4.34 -19.28
C TYR A 67 -9.62 -5.77 -19.45
N ASP A 68 -10.72 -6.11 -18.76
CA ASP A 68 -11.37 -7.43 -18.78
C ASP A 68 -12.07 -7.77 -20.10
N GLY A 69 -11.72 -7.08 -21.19
CA GLY A 69 -12.06 -7.45 -22.57
C GLY A 69 -13.50 -7.92 -22.77
N ARG A 70 -14.47 -7.03 -22.57
CA ARG A 70 -15.77 -7.16 -23.24
C ARG A 70 -15.70 -6.49 -24.61
#